data_AF-A0A7Y2YTE7-F1
#
_entry.id   AF-A0A7Y2YTE7-F1
#
_cell.length_a   1.000
_cell.length_b   1.000
_cell.length_c   1.000
_cell.angle_alpha   90.00
_cell.angle_beta   90.00
_cell.angle_gamma   90.00
#
_symmetry.space_group_name_H-M   'P 1'
#
loop_
_entity.id
_entity.type
_entity.pdbx_description
1 polymer ?
#
loop_
_entity_poly.entity_id
_entity_poly.type
_entity_poly.pdbx_seq_one_letter_code
_entity_poly.pdbx_strand_id
1 'polypeptide(L)' 'MPVSEVNEAVRQVLESSFEPLWVRGEIGRWRRHGSGHCYFTLRDSDAQVDCVMFRSDARGLPTDPDDGMEVCAFGRLTLY' A
#
# COMPACT_ATOMS: atom_id res chain seq x y z
N MET A 1 -20.35 -19.58 4.58
CA MET A 1 -19.47 -18.59 3.94
C MET A 1 -18.02 -19.03 4.11
N PRO A 2 -17.31 -19.46 3.04
CA PRO A 2 -15.88 -19.70 3.06
C PRO A 2 -15.09 -18.38 3.17
N VAL A 3 -13.81 -18.48 3.54
CA VAL A 3 -12.90 -17.32 3.67
C VAL A 3 -12.86 -16.47 2.40
N SER A 4 -12.88 -17.12 1.23
CA SER A 4 -12.90 -16.43 -0.06
C SER A 4 -14.13 -15.55 -0.25
N GLU A 5 -15.29 -15.96 0.29
CA GLU A 5 -16.53 -15.19 0.19
C GLU A 5 -16.48 -13.95 1.11
N VAL A 6 -15.90 -14.09 2.31
CA VAL A 6 -15.68 -12.95 3.22
C VAL A 6 -14.71 -11.95 2.61
N ASN A 7 -13.58 -12.41 2.08
CA ASN A 7 -12.58 -11.54 1.48
C ASN A 7 -13.14 -10.76 0.29
N GLU A 8 -13.93 -11.41 -0.57
CA GLU A 8 -14.55 -10.76 -1.73
C GLU A 8 -15.58 -9.71 -1.29
N ALA A 9 -16.41 -10.02 -0.30
CA ALA A 9 -17.38 -9.06 0.24
C ALA A 9 -16.69 -7.83 0.86
N VAL A 10 -15.62 -8.02 1.64
CA VAL A 10 -14.87 -6.92 2.25
C VAL A 10 -14.15 -6.09 1.18
N ARG A 11 -13.52 -6.74 0.19
CA ARG A 11 -12.89 -6.05 -0.95
C ARG A 11 -13.90 -5.17 -1.68
N GLN A 12 -15.09 -5.68 -1.97
CA GLN A 12 -16.13 -4.92 -2.65
C GLN A 12 -16.57 -3.68 -1.85
N VAL A 13 -16.72 -3.79 -0.53
CA VAL A 13 -17.06 -2.65 0.33
C VAL A 13 -15.95 -1.61 0.31
N LEU A 14 -14.67 -2.03 0.45
CA LEU A 14 -13.54 -1.10 0.43
C LEU A 14 -13.44 -0.37 -0.91
N GLU A 15 -13.49 -1.09 -2.02
CA GLU A 15 -13.31 -0.51 -3.36
C GLU A 15 -14.49 0.33 -3.83
N SER A 16 -15.68 0.13 -3.26
CA SER A 16 -16.85 0.98 -3.55
C SER A 16 -16.98 2.19 -2.61
N SER A 17 -16.44 2.10 -1.40
CA SER A 17 -16.53 3.19 -0.41
C SER A 17 -15.41 4.22 -0.55
N PHE A 18 -14.27 3.83 -1.12
CA PHE A 18 -13.10 4.68 -1.24
C PHE A 18 -12.64 4.78 -2.69
N GLU A 19 -12.67 6.00 -3.22
CA GLU A 19 -11.90 6.34 -4.41
C GLU A 19 -10.39 6.31 -4.09
N PRO A 20 -9.51 6.22 -5.11
CA PRO A 20 -8.08 6.37 -4.90
C PRO A 20 -7.77 7.66 -4.15
N LEU A 21 -6.94 7.57 -3.11
CA LEU A 21 -6.73 8.65 -2.15
C LEU A 21 -5.25 8.79 -1.79
N TRP A 22 -4.92 9.97 -1.26
CA TRP A 22 -3.60 10.26 -0.70
C TRP A 22 -3.54 9.88 0.77
N VAL A 23 -2.52 9.12 1.15
CA VAL A 23 -2.19 8.76 2.52
C VAL A 23 -0.84 9.35 2.88
N ARG A 24 -0.77 10.08 3.98
CA ARG A 24 0.49 10.56 4.55
C ARG A 24 0.93 9.62 5.66
N GLY A 25 2.20 9.30 5.73
CA GLY A 25 2.77 8.50 6.80
C GLY A 25 4.27 8.31 6.65
N GLU A 26 4.86 7.69 7.67
CA GLU A 26 6.25 7.29 7.66
C GLU A 26 6.39 5.93 6.96
N ILE A 27 7.37 5.81 6.05
CA ILE A 27 7.74 4.53 5.46
C ILE A 27 8.41 3.63 6.49
N GLY A 28 7.97 2.38 6.55
CA GLY A 28 8.67 1.33 7.27
C GLY A 28 8.75 0.04 6.46
N ARG A 29 9.78 -0.76 6.73
CA ARG A 29 10.01 -2.08 6.13
C ARG A 29 10.05 -2.03 4.60
N TRP A 30 10.67 -1.00 4.01
CA TRP A 30 10.78 -0.91 2.55
C TRP A 30 11.56 -2.08 1.96
N ARG A 31 10.97 -2.80 1.00
CA ARG A 31 11.57 -3.94 0.30
C ARG A 31 11.22 -3.91 -1.19
N ARG A 32 12.24 -3.73 -2.02
CA ARG A 32 12.15 -3.93 -3.47
C ARG A 32 12.53 -5.37 -3.82
N HIS A 33 11.58 -6.15 -4.34
CA HIS A 33 11.79 -7.54 -4.74
C HIS A 33 12.38 -7.65 -6.16
N GLY A 34 12.94 -8.82 -6.50
CA GLY A 34 13.51 -9.08 -7.83
C GLY A 34 12.51 -8.97 -9.00
N SER A 35 11.21 -9.06 -8.73
CA SER A 35 10.14 -8.78 -9.71
C SER A 35 10.00 -7.28 -10.05
N GLY A 36 10.63 -6.41 -9.28
CA GLY A 36 10.54 -4.95 -9.36
C GLY A 36 9.39 -4.35 -8.54
N HIS A 37 8.58 -5.17 -7.87
CA HIS A 37 7.52 -4.70 -6.97
C HIS A 37 8.14 -4.26 -5.63
N CYS A 38 7.61 -3.19 -5.05
CA CYS A 38 8.01 -2.73 -3.73
C CYS A 38 6.92 -3.02 -2.73
N TYR A 39 7.29 -3.59 -1.59
CA TYR A 39 6.42 -3.82 -0.46
C TYR A 39 6.95 -3.00 0.70
N PHE A 40 6.08 -2.26 1.36
CA PHE A 40 6.43 -1.39 2.46
C PHE A 40 5.19 -1.16 3.31
N THR A 41 5.37 -0.45 4.40
CA THR A 41 4.26 -0.04 5.27
C THR A 41 4.27 1.46 5.42
N LEU A 42 3.07 2.04 5.56
CA LEU A 42 2.90 3.42 5.98
C LEU A 42 2.32 3.43 7.38
N ARG A 43 2.92 4.20 8.27
CA ARG A 43 2.49 4.30 9.67
C ARG A 43 2.42 5.74 10.13
N ASP A 44 1.58 5.97 11.13
CA ASP A 44 1.56 7.16 11.95
C ASP A 44 1.73 6.77 13.43
N SER A 45 1.30 7.64 14.36
CA SER A 45 1.39 7.39 15.80
C SER A 45 0.50 6.25 16.29
N ASP A 46 -0.60 5.95 15.59
CA ASP A 46 -1.70 5.14 16.10
C ASP A 46 -2.04 3.95 15.20
N ALA A 47 -1.60 3.96 13.95
CA ALA A 47 -1.97 2.98 12.93
C ALA A 47 -0.85 2.68 11.92
N GLN A 48 -1.01 1.56 11.22
CA GLN A 48 -0.15 1.12 10.14
C GLN A 48 -0.98 0.45 9.05
N VAL A 49 -0.58 0.63 7.79
CA VAL A 49 -1.14 -0.05 6.63
C VAL A 49 -0.03 -0.67 5.78
N ASP A 50 -0.25 -1.89 5.30
CA ASP A 50 0.63 -2.54 4.33
C ASP A 50 0.38 -1.98 2.93
N CYS A 51 1.45 -1.71 2.20
CA CYS A 51 1.42 -1.09 0.88
C CYS A 51 2.21 -1.92 -0.12
N VAL A 52 1.67 -2.00 -1.34
CA VAL A 52 2.36 -2.56 -2.50
C VAL A 52 2.42 -1.50 -3.60
N MET A 53 3.62 -1.27 -4.12
CA MET A 53 3.86 -0.48 -5.32
C MET A 53 4.26 -1.42 -6.44
N PHE A 54 3.46 -1.44 -7.50
CA PHE A 54 3.73 -2.30 -8.64
C PHE A 54 4.97 -1.83 -9.41
N ARG A 55 5.63 -2.76 -10.10
CA ARG A 55 6.88 -2.46 -10.82
C ARG A 55 6.79 -1.29 -11.81
N SER A 56 5.61 -1.04 -12.38
CA SER A 56 5.37 0.07 -13.31
C SER A 56 5.55 1.41 -12.62
N ASP A 57 4.99 1.55 -11.42
CA ASP A 57 5.04 2.78 -10.64
C ASP A 57 6.42 2.92 -9.98
N ALA A 58 6.97 1.82 -9.47
CA ALA A 58 8.28 1.79 -8.82
C ALA A 58 9.45 2.14 -9.76
N ARG A 59 9.26 2.08 -11.08
CA ARG A 59 10.23 2.53 -12.09
C ARG A 59 10.31 4.05 -12.21
N GLY A 60 9.24 4.76 -11.84
CA GLY A 60 9.21 6.22 -11.85
C GLY A 60 9.89 6.84 -10.63
N LEU A 61 10.24 6.03 -9.62
CA LEU A 61 10.94 6.52 -8.44
C LEU A 61 12.39 6.93 -8.79
N PRO A 62 12.82 8.15 -8.44
CA PRO A 62 14.21 8.57 -8.65
C PRO A 62 15.17 7.79 -7.75
N THR A 63 14.73 7.42 -6.55
CA THR A 63 15.44 6.58 -5.59
C THR A 63 14.44 5.80 -4.75
N ASP A 64 14.88 4.69 -4.18
CA ASP A 64 14.15 4.03 -3.11
C ASP A 64 14.12 4.94 -1.87
N PRO A 65 12.96 5.07 -1.20
CA PRO A 65 12.86 5.79 0.06
C PRO A 65 13.50 4.98 1.20
N ASP A 66 13.99 5.71 2.20
CA ASP A 66 14.55 5.15 3.42
C ASP A 66 13.46 4.85 4.46
N ASP A 67 13.69 3.85 5.31
CA ASP A 67 12.87 3.61 6.50
C ASP A 67 12.93 4.85 7.41
N GLY A 68 11.78 5.33 7.87
CA GLY A 68 11.67 6.58 8.64
C GLY A 68 11.34 7.81 7.81
N MET A 69 11.32 7.70 6.48
CA MET A 69 10.99 8.84 5.61
C MET A 69 9.48 9.12 5.63
N GLU A 70 9.11 10.37 5.89
CA GLU A 70 7.72 10.81 5.78
C GLU A 70 7.36 11.05 4.30
N VAL A 71 6.29 10.41 3.83
CA VAL A 71 5.84 10.49 2.44
C VAL A 71 4.33 10.70 2.34
N CYS A 72 3.89 11.13 1.17
CA CYS A 72 2.50 11.03 0.74
C CYS A 72 2.43 10.01 -0.39
N ALA A 73 1.66 8.94 -0.21
CA ALA A 73 1.41 7.93 -1.24
C ALA A 73 -0.01 8.06 -1.78
N PHE A 74 -0.17 7.91 -3.09
CA PHE A 74 -1.48 7.84 -3.74
C PHE A 74 -1.78 6.41 -4.16
N GLY A 75 -2.97 5.92 -3.85
CA GLY A 75 -3.34 4.56 -4.21
C GLY A 75 -4.79 4.21 -3.91
N ARG A 76 -5.14 2.96 -4.20
CA ARG A 76 -6.45 2.37 -3.92
C ARG A 76 -6.35 1.51 -2.67
N LEU A 77 -7.32 1.63 -1.77
CA LEU A 77 -7.51 0.69 -0.67
C LEU A 77 -8.13 -0.61 -1.19
N THR A 78 -7.52 -1.75 -0.90
CA THR A 78 -8.01 -3.06 -1.29
C THR A 78 -7.62 -4.11 -0.26
N LEU A 79 -8.15 -5.31 -0.41
CA LEU A 79 -7.85 -6.47 0.42
C LEU A 79 -7.18 -7.55 -0.43
N TYR A 80 -6.00 -8.01 0.01
CA TYR A 80 -5.29 -9.14 -0.58
C TYR A 80 -5.65 -10.44 0.15
#